data_AF-A0A6H1W6F1-F1
#
_entry.id   AF-A0A6H1W6F1-F1
#
_cell.length_a   1.000
_cell.length_b   1.000
_cell.length_c   1.000
_cell.angle_alpha   90.00
_cell.angle_beta   90.00
_cell.angle_gamma   90.00
#
_symmetry.space_group_name_H-M   'P 1'
#
loop_
_entity.id
_entity.type
_entity.pdbx_description
1 polymer ?
#
loop_
_entity_poly.entity_id
_entity_poly.type
_entity_poly.pdbx_seq_one_letter_code
_entity_poly.pdbx_strand_id
1 'polypeptide(L)'
;MIQDALLRAAVWVTAATPSPTPSGAPNADQVTPGVVGFVVTFLVAVAAVLLALDMTRRIRRVRYRAEIAEKLDAEQAEQNGQAGQAGQDDSER
;
A
#
# COMPACT_ATOMS: atom_id res chain seq x y z
N MET A 1 -3.69 -52.61 -28.11
CA MET A 1 -4.33 -51.78 -29.15
C MET A 1 -4.54 -50.34 -28.68
N ILE A 2 -5.40 -50.06 -27.69
CA ILE A 2 -5.61 -48.68 -27.18
C ILE A 2 -4.38 -48.14 -26.45
N GLN A 3 -3.71 -48.97 -25.65
CA GLN A 3 -2.47 -48.61 -24.93
C GLN A 3 -1.33 -48.19 -25.88
N ASP A 4 -1.18 -48.89 -27.01
CA ASP A 4 -0.14 -48.65 -28.02
C ASP A 4 -0.38 -47.33 -28.78
N ALA A 5 -1.66 -47.01 -29.03
CA ALA A 5 -2.05 -45.75 -29.64
C ALA A 5 -1.78 -44.56 -28.69
N LEU A 6 -2.05 -44.73 -27.40
CA LEU A 6 -1.79 -43.70 -26.38
C LEU A 6 -0.29 -43.46 -26.17
N LEU A 7 0.52 -44.53 -26.13
CA LEU A 7 1.97 -44.41 -26.00
C LEU A 7 2.61 -43.75 -27.24
N ARG A 8 2.13 -44.07 -28.44
CA ARG A 8 2.61 -43.43 -29.68
C ARG A 8 2.17 -41.97 -29.80
N ALA A 9 0.95 -41.63 -29.36
CA ALA A 9 0.48 -40.25 -29.31
C ALA A 9 1.29 -39.41 -28.32
N ALA A 10 1.59 -39.95 -27.14
CA ALA A 10 2.43 -39.27 -26.14
C ALA A 10 3.85 -39.01 -26.66
N VAL A 11 4.45 -39.95 -27.40
CA VAL A 11 5.76 -39.77 -28.06
C VAL A 11 5.71 -38.72 -29.15
N TRP A 12 4.63 -38.65 -29.95
CA TRP A 12 4.49 -37.59 -30.96
C TRP A 12 4.29 -36.20 -30.35
N VAL A 13 3.58 -36.08 -29.23
CA VAL A 13 3.35 -34.81 -28.54
C VAL A 13 4.64 -34.28 -27.89
N THR A 14 5.51 -35.15 -27.37
CA THR A 14 6.80 -34.72 -26.80
C THR A 14 7.88 -34.52 -27.87
N ALA A 15 7.87 -35.30 -28.96
CA ALA A 15 8.86 -35.20 -30.04
C ALA A 15 8.65 -33.99 -30.97
N ALA A 16 7.45 -33.40 -31.00
CA ALA A 16 7.12 -32.30 -31.90
C ALA A 16 7.44 -30.89 -31.36
N THR A 17 8.19 -30.75 -30.25
CA THR A 17 8.61 -29.43 -29.78
C THR A 17 9.95 -29.08 -30.42
N PRO A 18 10.01 -28.25 -31.49
CA PRO A 18 11.29 -27.75 -31.95
C PRO A 18 11.95 -26.97 -30.80
N SER A 19 13.15 -27.40 -30.41
CA SER A 19 13.94 -26.62 -29.45
C SER A 19 14.28 -25.28 -30.10
N PRO A 20 13.88 -24.13 -29.54
CA PRO A 20 14.24 -22.85 -30.11
C PRO A 20 15.76 -22.75 -30.10
N THR A 21 16.37 -22.67 -31.28
CA THR A 21 17.79 -22.30 -31.38
C THR A 21 17.91 -20.87 -30.88
N PRO A 22 18.72 -20.57 -29.84
CA PRO A 22 18.87 -19.21 -29.35
C PRO A 22 19.44 -18.35 -30.47
N SER A 23 18.60 -17.46 -31.04
CA SER A 23 18.99 -16.58 -32.13
C SER A 23 19.74 -15.36 -31.57
N GLY A 24 21.03 -15.52 -31.28
CA GLY A 24 21.90 -14.44 -30.81
C GLY A 24 21.54 -13.89 -29.42
N ALA A 25 22.50 -13.26 -28.74
CA ALA A 25 22.19 -12.51 -27.52
C ALA A 25 21.19 -11.39 -27.84
N PRO A 26 20.19 -11.13 -26.99
CA PRO A 26 19.28 -10.01 -27.21
C PRO A 26 20.09 -8.71 -27.26
N ASN A 27 19.80 -7.88 -28.26
CA ASN A 27 20.46 -6.59 -28.42
C ASN A 27 20.23 -5.74 -27.15
N ALA A 28 21.22 -4.94 -26.75
CA ALA A 28 21.14 -4.11 -25.53
C ALA A 28 19.90 -3.20 -25.49
N ASP A 29 19.44 -2.75 -26.67
CA ASP A 29 18.24 -1.92 -26.83
C ASP A 29 16.93 -2.67 -26.58
N GLN A 30 16.92 -4.01 -26.65
CA GLN A 30 15.75 -4.83 -26.31
C GLN A 30 15.59 -5.06 -24.81
N VAL A 31 16.70 -5.05 -24.06
CA VAL A 31 16.70 -5.44 -22.63
C VAL A 31 16.84 -4.26 -21.68
N THR A 32 17.14 -3.08 -22.19
CA THR A 32 17.19 -1.85 -21.39
C THR A 32 15.88 -1.11 -21.55
N PRO A 33 15.09 -0.91 -20.47
CA PRO A 33 14.02 0.06 -20.49
C PRO A 33 14.69 1.42 -20.71
N GLY A 34 14.71 1.90 -21.95
CA GLY A 34 15.38 3.15 -22.34
C GLY A 34 14.78 4.37 -21.61
N VAL A 35 14.95 5.57 -22.17
CA VAL A 35 14.51 6.82 -21.53
C VAL A 35 13.04 6.76 -21.07
N VAL A 36 12.16 6.13 -21.85
CA VAL A 36 10.74 5.95 -21.49
C VAL A 36 10.57 5.16 -20.19
N GLY A 37 11.25 4.03 -20.03
CA GLY A 37 11.12 3.21 -18.83
C GLY A 37 11.78 3.83 -17.60
N PHE A 38 12.84 4.61 -17.78
CA PHE A 38 13.41 5.46 -16.72
C PHE A 38 12.39 6.50 -16.25
N VAL A 39 11.74 7.22 -17.17
CA VAL A 39 10.72 8.24 -16.84
C VAL A 39 9.54 7.61 -16.10
N VAL A 40 9.04 6.45 -16.56
CA VAL A 40 7.95 5.73 -15.88
C VAL A 40 8.36 5.37 -14.45
N THR A 41 9.54 4.78 -14.26
CA THR A 41 10.04 4.39 -12.93
C THR A 41 10.24 5.62 -12.03
N PHE A 42 10.77 6.72 -12.58
CA PHE A 42 10.94 7.97 -11.88
C PHE A 42 9.60 8.54 -11.39
N LEU A 43 8.56 8.52 -12.24
CA LEU A 43 7.23 8.96 -11.85
C LEU A 43 6.63 8.10 -10.73
N VAL A 44 6.82 6.78 -10.77
CA VAL A 44 6.40 5.88 -9.68
C VAL A 44 7.13 6.22 -8.39
N ALA A 45 8.45 6.47 -8.45
CA ALA A 45 9.22 6.87 -7.28
C ALA A 45 8.74 8.21 -6.70
N VAL A 46 8.48 9.21 -7.54
CA VAL A 46 7.92 10.50 -7.11
C VAL A 46 6.54 10.32 -6.49
N ALA A 47 5.66 9.50 -7.08
CA ALA A 47 4.36 9.18 -6.53
C ALA A 47 4.46 8.52 -5.14
N ALA A 48 5.39 7.57 -4.97
CA ALA A 48 5.64 6.93 -3.69
C ALA A 48 6.12 7.93 -2.62
N VAL A 49 7.03 8.85 -2.98
CA VAL A 49 7.48 9.91 -2.07
C VAL A 49 6.34 10.86 -1.72
N LEU A 50 5.55 11.31 -2.70
CA LEU A 50 4.39 12.17 -2.46
C LEU A 50 3.36 11.48 -1.56
N LEU A 51 3.15 10.17 -1.73
CA LEU A 51 2.26 9.38 -0.86
C LEU A 51 2.80 9.31 0.58
N ALA A 52 4.10 9.09 0.76
CA ALA A 52 4.71 9.11 2.09
C ALA A 52 4.59 10.50 2.75
N LEU A 53 4.79 11.58 1.99
CA LEU A 53 4.62 12.95 2.48
C LEU A 53 3.15 13.28 2.79
N ASP A 54 2.22 12.81 1.97
CA ASP A 54 0.79 12.96 2.25
C ASP A 54 0.40 12.22 3.53
N MET A 55 0.85 10.97 3.67
CA MET A 55 0.58 10.16 4.85
C MET A 55 1.10 10.82 6.14
N THR A 56 2.34 11.32 6.11
CA THR A 56 2.92 12.03 7.27
C THR A 56 2.20 13.35 7.56
N ARG A 57 1.84 14.14 6.54
CA ARG A 57 1.03 15.35 6.71
C ARG A 57 -0.35 15.03 7.27
N ARG A 58 -1.00 13.98 6.79
CA ARG A 58 -2.30 13.52 7.26
C ARG A 58 -2.24 13.11 8.73
N ILE A 59 -1.28 12.30 9.13
CA ILE A 59 -1.09 11.88 10.53
C ILE A 59 -0.89 13.09 11.44
N ARG A 60 0.00 14.02 11.06
CA ARG A 60 0.20 15.26 11.84
C ARG A 60 -1.10 16.04 12.01
N ARG A 61 -1.84 16.27 10.91
CA ARG A 61 -3.11 17.00 10.95
C ARG A 61 -4.17 16.35 11.83
N VAL A 62 -4.28 15.03 11.83
CA VAL A 62 -5.27 14.31 12.65
C VAL A 62 -4.91 14.35 14.13
N ARG A 63 -3.62 14.16 14.47
CA ARG A 63 -3.15 14.18 15.86
C ARG A 63 -3.32 15.53 16.54
N TYR A 64 -2.96 16.63 15.87
CA TYR A 64 -3.15 17.97 16.45
C TYR A 64 -4.61 18.28 16.77
N ARG A 65 -5.55 17.77 15.96
CA ARG A 65 -6.98 17.96 16.22
C ARG A 65 -7.46 17.17 17.43
N ALA A 66 -6.97 15.93 17.59
CA ALA A 66 -7.32 15.08 18.73
C ALA A 66 -6.78 15.66 20.05
N GLU A 67 -5.52 16.10 20.07
CA GLU A 67 -4.89 16.67 21.28
C GLU A 67 -5.56 17.98 21.74
N ILE A 68 -6.06 18.80 20.80
CA ILE A 68 -6.81 20.01 21.15
C ILE A 68 -8.20 19.65 21.67
N ALA A 69 -8.90 18.72 21.01
CA ALA A 69 -10.22 18.28 21.44
C ALA A 69 -10.20 17.67 22.85
N GLU A 70 -9.19 16.86 23.16
CA GLU A 70 -9.00 16.25 24.48
C GLU A 70 -8.78 17.28 25.59
N LYS A 71 -8.00 18.34 25.33
CA LYS A 71 -7.80 19.44 26.29
C LYS A 71 -9.09 20.21 26.56
N LEU A 72 -9.85 20.53 25.50
CA LEU A 72 -11.15 21.19 25.65
C LEU A 72 -12.13 20.32 26.43
N ASP A 73 -12.19 19.02 26.16
CA ASP A 73 -13.08 18.08 26.87
C ASP A 73 -12.70 17.96 28.36
N ALA A 74 -11.41 17.92 28.68
CA ALA A 74 -10.92 17.92 30.06
C ALA A 74 -11.28 19.22 30.81
N GLU A 75 -11.08 20.39 30.20
CA GLU A 75 -11.48 21.67 30.79
C GLU A 75 -13.00 21.75 31.00
N GLN A 76 -13.78 21.22 30.07
CA GLN A 76 -15.24 21.17 30.18
C GLN A 76 -15.70 20.23 31.31
N ALA A 77 -15.05 19.08 31.45
CA ALA A 77 -15.33 18.10 32.51
C ALA A 77 -14.99 18.66 33.90
N GLU A 78 -13.87 19.37 34.04
CA GLU A 78 -13.49 20.05 35.28
C GLU A 78 -14.52 21.13 35.67
N GLN A 79 -14.97 21.95 34.73
CA GLN A 79 -16.00 22.97 34.98
C GLN A 79 -17.35 22.35 35.39
N ASN A 80 -17.77 21.28 34.72
CA ASN A 80 -19.00 20.57 35.06
C ASN A 80 -18.92 19.88 36.43
N GLY A 81 -17.76 19.32 36.79
CA GLY A 81 -17.52 18.72 38.11
C GLY A 81 -17.56 19.75 39.25
N GLN A 82 -16.96 20.92 39.05
CA GLN A 82 -17.01 22.02 40.01
C GLN A 82 -18.42 22.59 40.17
N ALA A 83 -19.17 22.72 39.07
CA ALA A 83 -20.58 23.15 39.11
C ALA A 83 -21.47 22.14 39.86
N GLY A 84 -21.23 20.84 39.69
CA GLY A 84 -21.93 19.78 40.44
C GLY A 84 -21.63 19.82 41.93
N GLN A 85 -20.38 20.06 42.33
CA GLN A 85 -19.97 20.15 43.74
C GLN A 85 -20.49 21.43 44.42
N ALA A 86 -20.50 22.56 43.73
CA ALA A 86 -21.06 23.80 44.26
C ALA A 86 -22.57 23.69 44.54
N GLY A 87 -23.32 22.95 43.70
CA GLY A 87 -24.74 22.68 43.94
C GLY A 87 -25.01 21.71 45.09
N GLN A 88 -24.06 20.83 45.41
CA GLN A 88 -24.20 19.84 46.49
C GLN A 88 -23.97 20.47 47.87
N ASP A 89 -22.96 21.35 47.98
CA ASP A 89 -22.60 22.05 49.23
C ASP A 89 -23.70 23.02 49.70
N ASP A 90 -24.47 23.59 48.78
CA ASP A 90 -25.60 24.49 49.08
C ASP A 90 -26.86 23.74 49.56
N SER A 91 -26.95 22.44 49.27
CA SER A 91 -28.06 21.58 49.75
C SER A 91 -27.80 20.91 51.10
N GLU A 92 -26.57 20.95 51.62
CA GLU A 92 -26.19 20.40 52.93
C GLU A 92 -26.14 21.44 54.07
N ARG A 93 -26.32 22.74 53.78
CA ARG A 93 -26.41 23.84 54.76
C ARG A 93 -27.83 24.19 55.16
#